data_AF-A0A522CY39-F1
#
_entry.id   AF-A0A522CY39-F1
#
_cell.length_a   1.000
_cell.length_b   1.000
_cell.length_c   1.000
_cell.angle_alpha   90.00
_cell.angle_beta   90.00
_cell.angle_gamma   90.00
#
_symmetry.space_group_name_H-M   'P 1'
#
loop_
_entity.id
_entity.type
_entity.pdbx_description
1 polymer ?
#
loop_
_entity_poly.entity_id
_entity_poly.type
_entity_poly.pdbx_seq_one_letter_code
_entity_poly.pdbx_strand_id
1 'polypeptide(L)'
;MARDKCKACGSSDLYHGRMAAQGGVMLGRAKGMSWSMVMIKCAVCVTCGAVEPYVEDTGLAKVREWKAAESHQVPPTTDSGSPINPGTILLFLALTGVFAALIVHMLSIAEKLK
;
A
#
# COMPACT_ATOMS: atom_id res chain seq x y z
N MET A 1 -14.02 8.85 25.45
CA MET A 1 -13.18 8.68 26.66
C MET A 1 -11.78 8.25 26.22
N ALA A 2 -10.73 8.90 26.70
CA ALA A 2 -9.36 8.41 26.51
C ALA A 2 -9.15 7.14 27.35
N ARG A 3 -8.34 6.19 26.87
CA ARG A 3 -7.99 4.99 27.64
C ARG A 3 -6.82 5.26 28.56
N ASP A 4 -6.85 4.61 29.72
CA ASP A 4 -5.81 4.78 30.74
C ASP A 4 -4.76 3.64 30.72
N LYS A 5 -5.02 2.55 29.96
CA LYS A 5 -4.12 1.38 29.84
C LYS A 5 -4.14 0.77 28.44
N CYS A 6 -2.99 0.25 28.02
CA CYS A 6 -2.82 -0.52 26.78
C CYS A 6 -3.50 -1.89 26.88
N LYS A 7 -4.28 -2.28 25.87
CA LYS A 7 -4.93 -3.60 25.79
C LYS A 7 -3.94 -4.75 25.59
N ALA A 8 -2.82 -4.49 24.92
CA ALA A 8 -1.86 -5.53 24.57
C ALA A 8 -0.97 -5.93 25.75
N CYS A 9 -0.48 -4.96 26.53
CA CYS A 9 0.49 -5.21 27.60
C CYS A 9 0.07 -4.71 29.00
N GLY A 10 -1.07 -4.02 29.12
CA GLY A 10 -1.56 -3.48 30.39
C GLY A 10 -0.84 -2.22 30.91
N SER A 11 0.21 -1.76 30.23
CA SER A 11 0.95 -0.53 30.59
C SER A 11 0.05 0.70 30.56
N SER A 12 0.24 1.61 31.52
CA SER A 12 -0.38 2.93 31.56
C SER A 12 0.40 3.99 30.77
N ASP A 13 1.56 3.63 30.23
CA ASP A 13 2.40 4.56 29.45
C ASP A 13 1.86 4.67 28.02
N LEU A 14 0.94 5.62 27.83
CA LEU A 14 0.21 5.86 26.60
C LEU A 14 0.47 7.27 26.08
N TYR A 15 0.94 7.36 24.84
CA TYR A 15 0.97 8.61 24.08
C TYR A 15 -0.35 8.80 23.32
N HIS A 16 -1.07 9.87 23.63
CA HIS A 16 -2.33 10.20 22.96
C HIS A 16 -2.11 11.16 21.79
N GLY A 17 -2.61 10.79 20.62
CA GLY A 17 -2.42 11.53 19.38
C GLY A 17 -3.66 11.53 18.48
N ARG A 18 -3.46 12.05 17.28
CA ARG A 18 -4.44 12.02 16.20
C ARG A 18 -3.75 11.56 14.92
N MET A 19 -4.43 10.73 14.16
CA MET A 19 -4.00 10.26 12.85
C MET A 19 -5.09 10.52 11.82
N ALA A 20 -4.71 10.78 10.59
CA ALA A 20 -5.64 10.82 9.49
C ALA A 20 -5.99 9.39 9.07
N ALA A 21 -7.24 9.20 8.65
CA ALA A 21 -7.71 7.99 8.03
C ALA A 21 -8.56 8.31 6.80
N GLN A 22 -8.54 7.40 5.83
CA GLN A 22 -9.35 7.50 4.61
C GLN A 22 -9.79 6.10 4.17
N GLY A 23 -11.09 5.91 3.95
CA GLY A 23 -11.62 4.63 3.46
C GLY A 23 -11.24 3.43 4.33
N GLY A 24 -11.20 3.61 5.65
CA GLY A 24 -10.80 2.55 6.59
C GLY A 24 -9.29 2.36 6.79
N VAL A 25 -8.43 3.06 6.02
CA VAL A 25 -6.97 2.97 6.12
C VAL A 25 -6.41 4.08 7.01
N MET A 26 -5.49 3.72 7.92
CA MET A 26 -4.77 4.67 8.77
C MET A 26 -3.54 5.21 8.03
N LEU A 27 -3.44 6.54 7.87
CA LEU A 27 -2.40 7.20 7.07
C LEU A 27 -1.30 7.87 7.91
N GLY A 28 -1.41 7.84 9.24
CA GLY A 28 -0.49 8.54 10.14
C GLY A 28 -0.75 10.05 10.18
N ARG A 29 0.31 10.87 10.03
CA ARG A 29 0.22 12.34 10.12
C ARG A 29 0.01 12.94 8.73
N ALA A 30 -1.23 13.31 8.38
CA ALA A 30 -1.50 13.94 7.08
C ALA A 30 -1.12 15.42 7.06
N LYS A 31 -0.39 15.85 6.03
CA LYS A 31 -0.14 17.26 5.71
C LYS A 31 -1.20 17.71 4.69
N GLY A 32 -2.33 18.18 5.21
CA GLY A 32 -3.51 18.56 4.42
C GLY A 32 -4.65 17.56 4.61
N MET A 33 -5.85 18.08 4.87
CA MET A 33 -7.06 17.29 5.00
C MET A 33 -7.91 17.46 3.72
N SER A 34 -8.24 16.35 3.06
CA SER A 34 -9.34 16.33 2.10
C SER A 34 -10.68 16.07 2.82
N TRP A 35 -11.80 16.37 2.15
CA TRP A 35 -13.14 16.08 2.65
C TRP A 35 -13.43 14.59 2.85
N SER A 36 -12.63 13.72 2.21
CA SER A 36 -12.72 12.27 2.33
C SER A 36 -11.93 11.71 3.52
N MET A 37 -11.11 12.54 4.18
CA MET A 37 -10.31 12.15 5.33
C MET A 37 -11.03 12.48 6.64
N VAL A 38 -10.84 11.62 7.64
CA VAL A 38 -11.24 11.89 9.01
C VAL A 38 -10.04 11.84 9.94
N MET A 39 -10.06 12.69 10.96
CA MET A 39 -9.08 12.64 12.05
C MET A 39 -9.57 11.66 13.11
N ILE A 40 -8.82 10.59 13.29
CA ILE A 40 -9.07 9.54 14.29
C ILE A 40 -8.14 9.79 15.47
N LYS A 41 -8.69 9.75 16.69
CA LYS A 41 -7.85 9.80 17.90
C LYS A 41 -7.20 8.43 18.09
N CYS A 42 -5.98 8.42 18.62
CA CYS A 42 -5.30 7.17 18.90
C CYS A 42 -4.54 7.24 20.21
N ALA A 43 -4.38 6.09 20.86
CA ALA A 43 -3.39 5.89 21.90
C ALA A 43 -2.28 4.98 21.35
N VAL A 44 -1.03 5.37 21.54
CA VAL A 44 0.14 4.56 21.22
C VAL A 44 0.77 4.14 22.53
N CYS A 45 0.88 2.84 22.78
CA CYS A 45 1.59 2.36 23.95
C CYS A 45 3.09 2.54 23.77
N VAL A 46 3.72 3.30 24.65
CA VAL A 46 5.16 3.56 24.58
C VAL A 46 5.96 2.30 24.91
N THR A 47 5.40 1.41 25.73
CA THR A 47 6.07 0.17 26.15
C THR A 47 6.13 -0.89 25.05
N CYS A 48 5.02 -1.16 24.35
CA CYS A 48 4.95 -2.25 23.36
C CYS A 48 4.68 -1.80 21.92
N GLY A 49 4.50 -0.49 21.68
CA GLY A 49 4.23 0.07 20.36
C GLY A 49 2.82 -0.17 19.82
N ALA A 50 1.93 -0.81 20.59
CA ALA A 50 0.56 -1.06 20.15
C ALA A 50 -0.19 0.25 19.87
N VAL A 51 -0.85 0.33 18.71
CA VAL A 51 -1.63 1.49 18.28
C VAL A 51 -3.12 1.17 18.40
N GLU A 52 -3.82 1.97 19.19
CA GLU A 52 -5.25 1.81 19.45
C GLU A 52 -6.02 3.02 18.91
N PRO A 53 -6.51 2.96 17.67
CA PRO A 53 -7.38 3.99 17.12
C PRO A 53 -8.78 3.94 17.74
N TYR A 54 -9.37 5.10 17.96
CA TYR A 54 -10.76 5.24 18.35
C TYR A 54 -11.37 6.50 17.73
N VAL A 55 -12.63 6.39 17.37
CA VAL A 55 -13.36 7.41 16.63
C VAL A 55 -14.29 8.12 17.60
N GLU A 56 -14.24 9.45 17.62
CA GLU A 56 -15.23 10.25 18.35
C GLU A 56 -16.53 10.36 17.54
N ASP A 57 -17.63 10.71 18.19
CA ASP A 57 -18.97 10.69 17.59
C ASP A 57 -19.05 11.44 16.25
N THR A 58 -18.29 12.53 16.08
CA THR A 58 -18.23 13.32 14.85
C THR A 58 -17.61 12.58 13.66
N GLY A 59 -16.68 11.63 13.90
CA GLY A 59 -16.08 10.80 12.86
C GLY A 59 -16.88 9.53 12.54
N LEU A 60 -17.83 9.17 13.41
CA LEU A 60 -18.54 7.90 13.34
C LEU A 60 -19.45 7.79 12.11
N ALA A 61 -20.04 8.92 11.68
CA ALA A 61 -20.84 9.00 10.46
C ALA A 61 -20.03 8.62 9.21
N LYS A 62 -18.80 9.14 9.09
CA LYS A 62 -17.92 8.82 7.96
C LYS A 62 -17.41 7.39 7.98
N VAL A 63 -17.12 6.84 9.16
CA VAL A 63 -16.75 5.42 9.28
C VAL A 63 -17.90 4.50 8.87
N ARG A 64 -19.14 4.86 9.23
CA ARG A 64 -20.34 4.14 8.76
C ARG A 64 -20.52 4.24 7.24
N GLU A 65 -20.29 5.41 6.66
CA GLU A 65 -20.31 5.61 5.20
C GLU A 65 -19.28 4.73 4.50
N TRP A 66 -18.05 4.66 5.01
CA TRP A 66 -17.02 3.76 4.47
C TRP A 66 -17.43 2.30 4.54
N LYS A 67 -17.97 1.85 5.68
CA LYS A 67 -18.47 0.48 5.83
C LYS A 67 -19.61 0.15 4.86
N ALA A 68 -20.52 1.10 4.65
CA ALA A 68 -21.59 0.93 3.68
C ALA A 68 -21.05 0.85 2.24
N ALA A 69 -20.07 1.69 1.90
CA ALA A 69 -19.40 1.67 0.60
C ALA A 69 -18.62 0.37 0.36
N GLU A 70 -17.95 -0.17 1.39
CA GLU A 70 -17.26 -1.46 1.34
C GLU A 70 -18.22 -2.62 1.04
N SER A 71 -19.44 -2.56 1.59
CA SER A 71 -20.49 -3.56 1.29
C SER A 71 -21.05 -3.52 -0.15
N HIS A 72 -20.73 -2.47 -0.91
CA HIS A 72 -21.09 -2.32 -2.33
C HIS A 72 -19.91 -2.54 -3.27
N GLN A 73 -18.70 -2.71 -2.73
CA GLN A 73 -17.55 -3.14 -3.51
C GLN A 73 -17.63 -4.67 -3.68
N VAL A 74 -18.13 -5.09 -4.83
CA VAL A 74 -17.86 -6.42 -5.39
C VAL A 74 -16.35 -6.65 -5.25
N PRO A 75 -15.87 -7.80 -4.75
CA PRO A 75 -14.43 -8.07 -4.66
C PRO A 75 -13.80 -7.70 -6.00
N PRO A 76 -12.62 -7.05 -6.01
CA PRO A 76 -11.95 -6.76 -7.26
C PRO A 76 -11.86 -8.08 -8.02
N THR A 77 -12.59 -8.20 -9.11
CA THR A 77 -12.36 -9.26 -10.07
C THR A 77 -10.89 -9.10 -10.42
N THR A 78 -10.09 -10.08 -10.05
CA THR A 78 -8.70 -10.16 -10.45
C THR A 78 -8.71 -10.20 -11.98
N ASP A 79 -8.64 -9.04 -12.61
CA ASP A 79 -8.28 -8.91 -14.01
C ASP A 79 -6.77 -9.18 -14.10
N SER A 80 -6.39 -10.44 -13.81
CA SER A 80 -5.13 -11.06 -14.23
C SER A 80 -5.23 -11.35 -15.73
N GLY A 81 -5.40 -10.30 -16.52
CA GLY A 81 -5.70 -10.38 -17.94
C GLY A 81 -5.50 -9.04 -18.64
N SER A 82 -4.42 -8.30 -18.32
CA SER A 82 -3.91 -7.38 -19.34
C SER A 82 -3.61 -8.21 -20.59
N PRO A 83 -4.22 -7.93 -21.75
CA PRO A 83 -3.86 -8.66 -22.96
C PRO A 83 -2.40 -8.34 -23.25
N ILE A 84 -1.55 -9.36 -23.18
CA ILE A 84 -0.17 -9.26 -23.65
C ILE A 84 -0.29 -8.87 -25.12
N ASN A 85 -0.02 -7.61 -25.43
CA ASN A 85 -0.10 -7.11 -26.79
C ASN A 85 0.92 -7.92 -27.61
N PRO A 86 0.51 -8.60 -28.70
CA PRO A 86 1.41 -9.45 -29.48
C PRO A 86 2.64 -8.70 -30.02
N GLY A 87 2.56 -7.37 -30.17
CA GLY A 87 3.70 -6.53 -30.51
C GLY A 87 4.82 -6.54 -29.46
N THR A 88 4.48 -6.71 -28.18
CA THR A 88 5.47 -6.78 -27.09
C THR A 88 6.28 -8.07 -27.15
N ILE A 89 5.63 -9.21 -27.45
CA ILE A 89 6.29 -10.51 -27.58
C ILE A 89 7.27 -10.50 -28.76
N LEU A 90 6.85 -9.95 -29.90
CA LEU A 90 7.70 -9.81 -31.08
C LEU A 90 8.92 -8.91 -30.82
N LEU A 91 8.75 -7.83 -30.06
CA LEU A 91 9.87 -6.95 -29.68
C LEU A 91 10.88 -7.67 -28.78
N PHE A 92 10.42 -8.45 -27.80
CA PHE A 92 11.31 -9.24 -26.94
C PHE A 92 12.07 -10.32 -27.71
N LEU A 93 11.41 -11.02 -28.65
CA LEU A 93 12.08 -12.03 -29.50
C LEU A 93 13.10 -11.41 -30.46
N ALA A 94 12.81 -10.22 -31.00
CA ALA A 94 13.76 -9.51 -31.86
C ALA A 94 15.02 -9.08 -31.09
N LEU A 95 14.86 -8.58 -29.86
CA LEU A 95 15.98 -8.12 -29.03
C LEU A 95 16.90 -9.27 -28.59
N THR A 96 16.35 -10.43 -28.23
CA THR A 96 17.17 -11.61 -27.87
C THR A 96 17.93 -12.18 -29.07
N GLY A 97 17.33 -12.17 -30.26
CA GLY A 97 17.98 -12.61 -31.51
C GLY A 97 19.18 -11.74 -31.90
N VAL A 98 19.04 -10.41 -31.79
CA VAL A 98 20.15 -9.46 -32.09
C VAL A 98 21.30 -9.65 -31.09
N PHE A 99 20.98 -9.85 -29.81
CA PHE A 99 22.00 -10.05 -28.79
C PHE A 99 22.79 -11.35 -29.01
N ALA A 100 22.11 -12.44 -29.39
CA ALA A 100 22.76 -13.71 -29.74
C ALA A 100 23.69 -13.56 -30.96
N ALA A 101 23.25 -12.84 -32.00
CA ALA A 101 24.07 -12.60 -33.19
C ALA A 101 25.32 -11.76 -32.89
N LEU A 102 25.19 -10.75 -32.02
CA LEU A 102 26.32 -9.93 -31.56
C LEU A 102 27.35 -10.74 -30.78
N ILE A 103 26.90 -11.65 -29.91
CA ILE A 103 27.80 -12.54 -29.15
C ILE A 103 28.58 -13.44 -30.11
N VAL A 104 27.92 -14.06 -31.09
CA VAL A 104 28.59 -14.93 -32.08
C VAL A 104 29.60 -14.13 -32.91
N HIS A 105 29.27 -12.90 -33.31
CA HIS A 105 30.21 -12.03 -34.02
C HIS A 105 31.42 -11.66 -33.19
N MET A 106 31.23 -11.31 -31.90
CA MET A 106 32.33 -10.97 -30.99
C MET A 106 33.26 -12.17 -30.76
N LEU A 107 32.71 -13.37 -30.60
CA LEU A 107 33.48 -14.60 -30.45
C LEU A 107 34.29 -14.93 -31.71
N SER A 108 33.69 -14.77 -32.90
CA SER A 108 34.40 -15.00 -34.18
C SER A 108 35.55 -14.02 -34.42
N ILE A 109 35.40 -12.75 -34.00
CA ILE A 109 36.48 -11.76 -34.07
C ILE A 109 37.60 -12.12 -33.08
N ALA A 110 37.26 -12.55 -31.86
CA ALA A 110 38.24 -12.93 -30.85
C ALA A 110 39.09 -14.15 -31.27
N GLU A 111 38.53 -15.09 -32.03
CA GLU A 111 39.28 -16.22 -32.58
C GLU A 111 40.28 -15.82 -33.67
N LYS A 112 39.99 -14.77 -34.46
CA LYS A 112 40.89 -14.28 -35.52
C LYS A 112 42.04 -13.40 -35.01
N LEU A 113 41.99 -12.99 -33.74
CA LEU A 113 43.01 -12.15 -33.09
C LEU A 113 44.00 -12.96 -32.22
N LYS A 114 43.87 -14.30 -32.20
CA LYS A 114 44.88 -15.24 -31.68
C LYS A 114 45.77 -15.73 -32.81
#